data_AF-A0A2M7UCZ4-F1
#
_entry.id   AF-A0A2M7UCZ4-F1
#
_cell.length_a   1.000
_cell.length_b   1.000
_cell.length_c   1.000
_cell.angle_alpha   90.00
_cell.angle_beta   90.00
_cell.angle_gamma   90.00
#
_symmetry.space_group_name_H-M   'P 1'
#
loop_
_entity.id
_entity.type
_entity.pdbx_description
1 polymer ?
#
loop_
_entity_poly.entity_id
_entity_poly.type
_entity_poly.pdbx_seq_one_letter_code
_entity_poly.pdbx_strand_id
1 'polypeptide(L)'
;MKAEDLRKYRGALKHLAFDSQKSLGRRTQDDEDLILADISDPFWINALKITNAKGFRRESHKTQVWSSPDNPLIRNRMTHTLEVMIIAETIAQILGLNVDLVKALALVPDIGHPPFGHAGERELGKILGFEFKHEIFSVILADKIERKGKGLNLSFEVLDGAPYHSNGPGIIKIDSKCQPEYMVIRLADKFAYLPSDVNDALRMGYIKFDEIPKMVLCLGDNQRE
;
A
#
# COMPACT_ATOMS: atom_id res chain seq x y z
N MET A 1 -22.79 10.82 -1.19
CA MET A 1 -22.99 9.43 -1.66
C MET A 1 -23.40 8.60 -0.46
N LYS A 2 -24.52 7.87 -0.52
CA LYS A 2 -25.00 7.02 0.58
C LYS A 2 -24.48 5.58 0.40
N ALA A 3 -24.36 4.82 1.48
CA ALA A 3 -23.94 3.41 1.41
C ALA A 3 -24.86 2.56 0.50
N GLU A 4 -26.13 2.94 0.38
CA GLU A 4 -27.10 2.33 -0.52
C GLU A 4 -26.69 2.44 -1.99
N ASP A 5 -26.04 3.54 -2.38
CA ASP A 5 -25.56 3.78 -3.74
C ASP A 5 -24.44 2.80 -4.13
N LEU A 6 -23.72 2.25 -3.15
CA LEU A 6 -22.64 1.30 -3.36
C LEU A 6 -23.11 -0.15 -3.56
N ARG A 7 -24.34 -0.48 -3.12
CA ARG A 7 -24.88 -1.86 -3.20
C ARG A 7 -24.93 -2.39 -4.63
N LYS A 8 -25.20 -1.51 -5.61
CA LYS A 8 -25.25 -1.88 -7.04
C LYS A 8 -23.90 -2.32 -7.61
N TYR A 9 -22.79 -1.96 -6.96
CA TYR A 9 -21.44 -2.37 -7.36
C TYR A 9 -20.96 -3.65 -6.67
N ARG A 10 -21.78 -4.23 -5.79
CA ARG A 10 -21.39 -5.42 -5.03
C ARG A 10 -21.11 -6.60 -5.96
N GLY A 11 -19.88 -7.11 -5.94
CA GLY A 11 -19.44 -8.21 -6.79
C GLY A 11 -19.31 -7.86 -8.28
N ALA A 12 -19.37 -6.57 -8.65
CA ALA A 12 -19.38 -6.14 -10.05
C ALA A 12 -18.14 -6.61 -10.84
N LEU A 13 -17.00 -6.81 -10.17
CA LEU A 13 -15.75 -7.26 -10.78
C LEU A 13 -15.37 -8.69 -10.38
N LYS A 14 -16.27 -9.46 -9.76
CA LYS A 14 -15.97 -10.83 -9.29
C LYS A 14 -15.45 -11.75 -10.40
N HIS A 15 -15.94 -11.59 -11.62
CA HIS A 15 -15.52 -12.35 -12.79
C HIS A 15 -14.10 -12.03 -13.27
N LEU A 16 -13.51 -10.93 -12.77
CA LEU A 16 -12.14 -10.52 -13.06
C LEU A 16 -11.18 -10.74 -11.87
N ALA A 17 -11.70 -11.19 -10.73
CA ALA A 17 -10.90 -11.41 -9.53
C ALA A 17 -9.76 -12.40 -9.80
N PHE A 18 -8.60 -12.17 -9.19
CA PHE A 18 -7.46 -13.07 -9.35
C PHE A 18 -7.79 -14.42 -8.68
N ASP A 19 -7.70 -15.48 -9.47
CA ASP A 19 -7.88 -16.85 -9.00
C ASP A 19 -6.58 -17.36 -8.37
N SER A 20 -6.57 -17.52 -7.05
CA SER A 20 -5.39 -17.94 -6.29
C SER A 20 -4.81 -19.28 -6.75
N GLN A 21 -5.61 -20.16 -7.36
CA GLN A 21 -5.14 -21.43 -7.93
C GLN A 21 -4.25 -21.24 -9.17
N LYS A 22 -4.32 -20.07 -9.81
CA LYS A 22 -3.50 -19.70 -10.97
C LYS A 22 -2.24 -18.94 -10.59
N SER A 23 -1.92 -18.82 -9.29
CA SER A 23 -0.67 -18.21 -8.87
C SER A 23 0.52 -18.96 -9.49
N LEU A 24 1.49 -18.21 -9.99
CA LEU A 24 2.79 -18.71 -10.45
C LEU A 24 3.66 -19.16 -9.26
N GLY A 25 3.19 -18.95 -8.04
CA GLY A 25 3.80 -19.45 -6.82
C GLY A 25 4.98 -18.60 -6.37
N ARG A 26 5.93 -19.27 -5.72
CA ARG A 26 7.05 -18.66 -5.00
C ARG A 26 8.38 -19.19 -5.54
N ARG A 27 9.47 -18.51 -5.22
CA ARG A 27 10.81 -18.90 -5.66
C ARG A 27 11.24 -20.27 -5.10
N THR A 28 10.86 -20.58 -3.86
CA THR A 28 11.13 -21.87 -3.22
C THR A 28 9.89 -22.40 -2.50
N GLN A 29 9.74 -23.72 -2.48
CA GLN A 29 8.74 -24.44 -1.70
C GLN A 29 9.29 -24.91 -0.34
N ASP A 30 10.61 -24.91 -0.17
CA ASP A 30 11.26 -25.13 1.12
C ASP A 30 11.22 -23.83 1.94
N ASP A 31 10.11 -23.61 2.64
CA ASP A 31 9.86 -22.39 3.41
C ASP A 31 8.93 -22.69 4.60
N GLU A 32 9.47 -22.49 5.80
CA GLU A 32 8.82 -22.79 7.09
C GLU A 32 7.48 -22.06 7.29
N ASP A 33 7.31 -20.91 6.64
CA ASP A 33 6.08 -20.10 6.71
C ASP A 33 4.92 -20.70 5.88
N LEU A 34 5.16 -21.77 5.11
CA LEU A 34 4.15 -22.44 4.28
C LEU A 34 3.33 -23.49 5.02
N ILE A 35 3.47 -23.59 6.35
CA ILE A 35 2.72 -24.54 7.17
C ILE A 35 1.19 -24.41 7.03
N LEU A 36 0.69 -23.24 6.65
CA LEU A 36 -0.75 -22.97 6.44
C LEU A 36 -1.17 -22.92 4.96
N ALA A 37 -0.27 -23.25 4.02
CA ALA A 37 -0.50 -23.10 2.58
C ALA A 37 -1.66 -23.97 2.05
N ASP A 38 -1.94 -25.10 2.69
CA ASP A 38 -3.03 -26.00 2.27
C ASP A 38 -4.42 -25.54 2.74
N ILE A 39 -4.50 -24.58 3.67
CA ILE A 39 -5.77 -24.15 4.28
C ILE A 39 -6.00 -22.64 4.22
N SER A 40 -5.03 -21.87 3.72
CA SER A 40 -5.09 -20.40 3.62
C SER A 40 -4.80 -19.95 2.20
N ASP A 41 -5.34 -18.80 1.82
CA ASP A 41 -5.00 -18.18 0.55
C ASP A 41 -3.47 -17.90 0.48
N PRO A 42 -2.79 -18.20 -0.65
CA PRO A 42 -1.35 -17.94 -0.78
C PRO A 42 -1.00 -16.46 -0.54
N PHE A 43 -1.89 -15.53 -0.85
CA PHE A 43 -1.66 -14.11 -0.63
C PHE A 43 -1.82 -13.69 0.82
N TRP A 44 -2.64 -14.41 1.60
CA TRP A 44 -2.71 -14.20 3.04
C TRP A 44 -1.35 -14.49 3.70
N ILE A 45 -0.67 -15.56 3.26
CA ILE A 45 0.70 -15.89 3.72
C ILE A 45 1.70 -14.79 3.35
N ASN A 46 1.54 -14.14 2.17
CA ASN A 46 2.37 -12.99 1.82
C ASN A 46 2.18 -11.84 2.83
N ALA A 47 0.92 -11.50 3.15
CA ALA A 47 0.63 -10.45 4.13
C ALA A 47 1.22 -10.77 5.52
N LEU A 48 1.12 -12.03 5.97
CA LEU A 48 1.75 -12.50 7.21
C LEU A 48 3.28 -12.31 7.19
N LYS A 49 3.94 -12.69 6.10
CA LYS A 49 5.40 -12.55 5.93
C LYS A 49 5.82 -11.08 5.95
N ILE A 50 5.10 -10.21 5.25
CA ILE A 50 5.43 -8.78 5.16
C ILE A 50 5.26 -8.09 6.52
N THR A 51 4.13 -8.31 7.19
CA THR A 51 3.87 -7.70 8.52
C THR A 51 4.87 -8.11 9.59
N ASN A 52 5.50 -9.29 9.45
CA ASN A 52 6.56 -9.74 10.34
C ASN A 52 7.98 -9.30 9.93
N ALA A 53 8.14 -8.74 8.73
CA ALA A 53 9.43 -8.33 8.17
C ALA A 53 10.05 -7.13 8.91
N LYS A 54 11.38 -7.01 8.84
CA LYS A 54 12.08 -5.86 9.46
C LYS A 54 11.78 -4.56 8.73
N GLY A 55 11.62 -4.60 7.41
CA GLY A 55 11.23 -3.48 6.56
C GLY A 55 9.92 -2.84 7.03
N PHE A 56 8.88 -3.66 7.22
CA PHE A 56 7.59 -3.20 7.74
C PHE A 56 7.72 -2.61 9.15
N ARG A 57 8.43 -3.26 10.08
CA ARG A 57 8.65 -2.73 11.44
C ARG A 57 9.32 -1.35 11.41
N ARG A 58 10.25 -1.10 10.49
CA ARG A 58 10.93 0.21 10.36
C ARG A 58 10.01 1.33 9.91
N GLU A 59 8.88 1.04 9.26
CA GLU A 59 7.91 2.06 8.86
C GLU A 59 7.36 2.85 10.05
N SER A 60 7.31 2.24 11.24
CA SER A 60 6.88 2.92 12.48
C SER A 60 7.77 4.13 12.85
N HIS A 61 8.99 4.17 12.35
CA HIS A 61 9.96 5.25 12.56
C HIS A 61 10.30 6.01 11.27
N LYS A 62 9.49 5.85 10.21
CA LYS A 62 9.60 6.65 8.98
C LYS A 62 8.41 7.61 8.90
N THR A 63 8.72 8.86 8.59
CA THR A 63 7.73 9.91 8.38
C THR A 63 6.92 9.63 7.11
N GLN A 64 5.63 9.93 7.13
CA GLN A 64 4.82 9.95 5.91
C GLN A 64 5.10 11.23 5.12
N VAL A 65 4.42 12.33 5.47
CA VAL A 65 4.67 13.67 4.91
C VAL A 65 5.36 14.58 5.91
N TRP A 66 4.87 14.62 7.15
CA TRP A 66 5.43 15.48 8.18
C TRP A 66 6.40 14.74 9.08
N SER A 67 7.54 15.37 9.36
CA SER A 67 8.52 14.85 10.31
C SER A 67 8.23 15.37 11.71
N SER A 68 7.42 14.61 12.47
CA SER A 68 7.11 14.93 13.86
C SER A 68 7.27 13.69 14.75
N PRO A 69 8.53 13.24 15.00
CA PRO A 69 8.80 12.00 15.74
C PRO A 69 8.25 12.01 17.18
N ASP A 70 8.12 13.19 17.78
CA ASP A 70 7.61 13.35 19.15
C ASP A 70 6.09 13.48 19.22
N ASN A 71 5.39 13.57 18.08
CA ASN A 71 3.93 13.66 18.02
C ASN A 71 3.33 12.35 17.47
N PRO A 72 2.92 11.41 18.35
CA PRO A 72 2.37 10.13 17.92
C PRO A 72 1.00 10.24 17.23
N LEU A 73 0.38 11.44 17.26
CA LEU A 73 -0.88 11.71 16.56
C LEU A 73 -0.68 12.05 15.09
N ILE A 74 0.56 12.28 14.65
CA ILE A 74 0.91 12.48 13.24
C ILE A 74 1.26 11.13 12.63
N ARG A 75 0.74 10.87 11.44
CA ARG A 75 0.92 9.58 10.79
C ARG A 75 2.38 9.33 10.43
N ASN A 76 2.83 8.14 10.74
CA ASN A 76 4.04 7.55 10.17
C ASN A 76 3.66 6.67 8.97
N ARG A 77 4.67 6.13 8.29
CA ARG A 77 4.44 5.24 7.14
C ARG A 77 3.64 4.00 7.52
N MET A 78 3.89 3.42 8.70
CA MET A 78 3.17 2.22 9.11
C MET A 78 1.66 2.49 9.22
N THR A 79 1.27 3.62 9.82
CA THR A 79 -0.14 4.02 9.90
C THR A 79 -0.74 4.30 8.52
N HIS A 80 0.01 4.94 7.60
CA HIS A 80 -0.41 5.12 6.21
C HIS A 80 -0.62 3.77 5.50
N THR A 81 0.37 2.88 5.54
CA THR A 81 0.30 1.54 4.96
C THR A 81 -0.94 0.76 5.45
N LEU A 82 -1.25 0.85 6.75
CA LEU A 82 -2.44 0.21 7.31
C LEU A 82 -3.75 0.86 6.84
N GLU A 83 -3.80 2.19 6.69
CA GLU A 83 -4.96 2.89 6.09
C GLU A 83 -5.17 2.47 4.64
N VAL A 84 -4.10 2.42 3.85
CA VAL A 84 -4.13 1.93 2.45
C VAL A 84 -4.65 0.50 2.39
N MET A 85 -4.14 -0.38 3.26
CA MET A 85 -4.58 -1.79 3.31
C MET A 85 -6.07 -1.90 3.59
N ILE A 86 -6.60 -1.17 4.58
CA ILE A 86 -8.03 -1.24 4.93
C ILE A 86 -8.92 -0.66 3.83
N ILE A 87 -8.50 0.45 3.19
CA ILE A 87 -9.22 1.02 2.05
C ILE A 87 -9.22 0.03 0.87
N ALA A 88 -8.07 -0.56 0.55
CA ALA A 88 -7.94 -1.56 -0.52
C ALA A 88 -8.81 -2.79 -0.25
N GLU A 89 -8.77 -3.32 0.98
CA GLU A 89 -9.62 -4.43 1.42
C GLU A 89 -11.11 -4.09 1.26
N THR A 90 -11.52 -2.88 1.68
CA THR A 90 -12.92 -2.43 1.55
C THR A 90 -13.35 -2.38 0.09
N ILE A 91 -12.52 -1.82 -0.79
CA ILE A 91 -12.79 -1.76 -2.24
C ILE A 91 -12.89 -3.17 -2.81
N ALA A 92 -11.96 -4.07 -2.49
CA ALA A 92 -11.97 -5.44 -2.99
C ALA A 92 -13.19 -6.24 -2.51
N GLN A 93 -13.54 -6.14 -1.23
CA GLN A 93 -14.73 -6.80 -0.67
C GLN A 93 -16.02 -6.35 -1.36
N ILE A 94 -16.16 -5.03 -1.62
CA ILE A 94 -17.32 -4.51 -2.33
C ILE A 94 -17.32 -5.01 -3.77
N LEU A 95 -16.22 -4.89 -4.51
CA LEU A 95 -16.18 -5.23 -5.94
C LEU A 95 -16.13 -6.74 -6.21
N GLY A 96 -15.88 -7.57 -5.18
CA GLY A 96 -15.76 -9.02 -5.28
C GLY A 96 -14.40 -9.48 -5.79
N LEU A 97 -13.35 -8.69 -5.57
CA LEU A 97 -11.97 -9.01 -5.95
C LEU A 97 -11.26 -9.86 -4.89
N ASN A 98 -10.05 -10.34 -5.19
CA ASN A 98 -9.24 -11.11 -4.25
C ASN A 98 -8.73 -10.21 -3.12
N VAL A 99 -9.34 -10.38 -1.93
CA VAL A 99 -9.07 -9.55 -0.75
C VAL A 99 -7.67 -9.78 -0.20
N ASP A 100 -7.19 -11.02 -0.16
CA ASP A 100 -5.87 -11.32 0.39
C ASP A 100 -4.75 -10.83 -0.53
N LEU A 101 -4.95 -10.86 -1.85
CA LEU A 101 -4.03 -10.28 -2.82
C LEU A 101 -3.89 -8.76 -2.63
N VAL A 102 -5.00 -8.01 -2.55
CA VAL A 102 -4.92 -6.55 -2.37
C VAL A 102 -4.27 -6.16 -1.04
N LYS A 103 -4.48 -6.94 0.03
CA LYS A 103 -3.86 -6.70 1.32
C LYS A 103 -2.35 -6.90 1.25
N ALA A 104 -1.90 -8.01 0.66
CA ALA A 104 -0.48 -8.26 0.47
C ALA A 104 0.17 -7.17 -0.41
N LEU A 105 -0.50 -6.77 -1.49
CA LEU A 105 -0.03 -5.71 -2.39
C LEU A 105 0.05 -4.34 -1.70
N ALA A 106 -0.87 -4.02 -0.78
CA ALA A 106 -0.85 -2.76 -0.03
C ALA A 106 0.30 -2.67 0.97
N LEU A 107 0.80 -3.81 1.47
CA LEU A 107 1.81 -3.87 2.53
C LEU A 107 3.27 -3.78 2.03
N VAL A 108 3.54 -4.10 0.76
CA VAL A 108 4.90 -4.12 0.21
C VAL A 108 5.46 -2.73 -0.12
N PRO A 109 4.73 -1.82 -0.78
CA PRO A 109 5.28 -0.58 -1.34
C PRO A 109 6.16 0.25 -0.42
N ASP A 110 5.79 0.40 0.86
CA ASP A 110 6.41 1.38 1.75
C ASP A 110 7.64 0.86 2.51
N ILE A 111 7.89 -0.46 2.48
CA ILE A 111 9.02 -1.06 3.20
C ILE A 111 10.37 -0.55 2.65
N GLY A 112 10.42 -0.23 1.36
CA GLY A 112 11.58 0.27 0.62
C GLY A 112 11.66 1.80 0.53
N HIS A 113 10.75 2.56 1.13
CA HIS A 113 10.95 4.01 1.18
C HIS A 113 12.23 4.36 1.97
N PRO A 114 13.06 5.29 1.46
CA PRO A 114 14.19 5.78 2.21
C PRO A 114 13.72 6.70 3.36
N PRO A 115 14.61 7.08 4.29
CA PRO A 115 14.31 8.15 5.24
C PRO A 115 13.83 9.41 4.52
N PHE A 116 12.88 10.14 5.12
CA PHE A 116 12.30 11.37 4.56
C PHE A 116 11.55 11.20 3.22
N GLY A 117 11.13 9.98 2.87
CA GLY A 117 10.26 9.70 1.72
C GLY A 117 10.86 10.15 0.39
N HIS A 118 10.04 10.79 -0.46
CA HIS A 118 10.47 11.26 -1.78
C HIS A 118 11.62 12.28 -1.72
N ALA A 119 11.81 12.99 -0.60
CA ALA A 119 12.99 13.83 -0.43
C ALA A 119 14.26 12.97 -0.37
N GLY A 120 14.23 11.87 0.40
CA GLY A 120 15.32 10.90 0.46
C GLY A 120 15.59 10.22 -0.88
N GLU A 121 14.55 9.90 -1.66
CA GLU A 121 14.71 9.30 -2.99
C GLU A 121 15.45 10.23 -3.95
N ARG A 122 15.11 11.53 -3.94
CA ARG A 122 15.81 12.53 -4.77
C ARG A 122 17.28 12.65 -4.40
N GLU A 123 17.60 12.71 -3.11
CA GLU A 123 18.99 12.81 -2.66
C GLU A 123 19.79 11.52 -2.95
N LEU A 124 19.20 10.35 -2.73
CA LEU A 124 19.80 9.07 -3.13
C LEU A 124 20.04 9.01 -4.63
N GLY A 125 19.08 9.48 -5.44
CA GLY A 125 19.23 9.47 -6.89
C GLY A 125 20.39 10.34 -7.38
N LYS A 126 20.61 11.51 -6.75
CA LYS A 126 21.78 12.36 -7.03
C LYS A 126 23.10 11.65 -6.68
N ILE A 127 23.15 10.97 -5.53
CA ILE A 127 24.37 10.27 -5.06
C ILE A 127 24.69 9.06 -5.94
N LEU A 128 23.67 8.30 -6.33
CA LEU A 128 23.82 7.06 -7.10
C LEU A 128 24.04 7.31 -8.60
N GLY A 129 23.69 8.49 -9.10
CA GLY A 129 23.77 8.82 -10.52
C GLY A 129 22.63 8.23 -11.37
N PHE A 130 21.58 7.69 -10.74
CA PHE A 130 20.36 7.21 -11.40
C PHE A 130 19.15 7.41 -10.49
N GLU A 131 17.95 7.42 -11.07
CA GLU A 131 16.70 7.61 -10.32
C GLU A 131 16.47 6.46 -9.31
N PHE A 132 16.42 6.79 -8.01
CA PHE A 132 16.03 5.84 -6.98
C PHE A 132 14.50 5.80 -6.88
N LYS A 133 13.93 4.60 -6.97
CA LYS A 133 12.48 4.36 -6.91
C LYS A 133 12.16 3.45 -5.73
N HIS A 134 11.40 3.94 -4.76
CA HIS A 134 11.07 3.14 -3.58
C HIS A 134 10.28 1.90 -3.96
N GLU A 135 9.40 1.99 -4.96
CA GLU A 135 8.57 0.88 -5.42
C GLU A 135 9.40 -0.30 -5.95
N ILE A 136 10.53 0.00 -6.59
CA ILE A 136 11.47 -1.00 -7.08
C ILE A 136 12.33 -1.53 -5.93
N PHE A 137 12.81 -0.63 -5.07
CA PHE A 137 13.62 -1.03 -3.92
C PHE A 137 12.83 -1.89 -2.92
N SER A 138 11.53 -1.67 -2.76
CA SER A 138 10.65 -2.50 -1.95
C SER A 138 10.60 -3.95 -2.42
N VAL A 139 10.50 -4.16 -3.75
CA VAL A 139 10.56 -5.50 -4.34
C VAL A 139 11.92 -6.15 -4.10
N ILE A 140 13.02 -5.40 -4.32
CA ILE A 140 14.39 -5.89 -4.04
C ILE A 140 14.55 -6.23 -2.55
N LEU A 141 14.02 -5.38 -1.66
CA LEU A 141 14.11 -5.57 -0.22
C LEU A 141 13.38 -6.85 0.19
N ALA A 142 12.16 -7.03 -0.30
CA ALA A 142 11.34 -8.22 -0.06
C ALA A 142 11.95 -9.49 -0.65
N ASP A 143 12.43 -9.49 -1.90
CA ASP A 143 12.91 -10.71 -2.56
C ASP A 143 14.36 -11.09 -2.21
N LYS A 144 15.22 -10.09 -1.94
CA LYS A 144 16.67 -10.31 -1.80
C LYS A 144 17.27 -9.92 -0.46
N ILE A 145 16.78 -8.88 0.22
CA ILE A 145 17.49 -8.31 1.39
C ILE A 145 16.99 -8.89 2.73
N GLU A 146 15.67 -9.05 2.86
CA GLU A 146 15.05 -9.57 4.07
C GLU A 146 15.59 -10.95 4.48
N ARG A 147 15.37 -11.33 5.74
CA ARG A 147 15.85 -12.61 6.30
C ARG A 147 17.35 -12.85 6.05
N LYS A 148 18.18 -11.80 6.20
CA LYS A 148 19.65 -11.83 6.03
C LYS A 148 20.08 -12.28 4.63
N GLY A 149 19.46 -11.74 3.57
CA GLY A 149 19.81 -12.07 2.19
C GLY A 149 19.00 -13.21 1.57
N LYS A 150 18.07 -13.82 2.33
CA LYS A 150 17.22 -14.91 1.85
C LYS A 150 15.95 -14.41 1.14
N GLY A 151 15.51 -13.19 1.45
CA GLY A 151 14.21 -12.65 1.06
C GLY A 151 13.06 -13.24 1.87
N LEU A 152 11.87 -12.67 1.70
CA LEU A 152 10.62 -13.11 2.31
C LEU A 152 9.98 -14.28 1.55
N ASN A 153 10.46 -14.61 0.35
CA ASN A 153 9.87 -15.62 -0.54
C ASN A 153 8.38 -15.35 -0.81
N LEU A 154 8.06 -14.10 -1.18
CA LEU A 154 6.71 -13.72 -1.58
C LEU A 154 6.31 -14.40 -2.90
N SER A 155 5.00 -14.48 -3.17
CA SER A 155 4.53 -14.97 -4.46
C SER A 155 4.85 -13.99 -5.58
N PHE A 156 4.94 -14.51 -6.80
CA PHE A 156 5.22 -13.71 -7.99
C PHE A 156 4.27 -12.52 -8.14
N GLU A 157 2.97 -12.73 -7.93
CA GLU A 157 1.92 -11.72 -8.14
C GLU A 157 2.10 -10.52 -7.21
N VAL A 158 2.55 -10.77 -5.97
CA VAL A 158 2.77 -9.69 -5.01
C VAL A 158 4.02 -8.88 -5.39
N LEU A 159 5.08 -9.54 -5.84
CA LEU A 159 6.31 -8.87 -6.28
C LEU A 159 6.10 -8.10 -7.60
N ASP A 160 5.34 -8.67 -8.53
CA ASP A 160 5.02 -8.07 -9.83
C ASP A 160 4.00 -6.93 -9.70
N GLY A 161 3.01 -7.08 -8.83
CA GLY A 161 1.96 -6.09 -8.63
C GLY A 161 2.36 -4.91 -7.74
N ALA A 162 3.28 -5.07 -6.78
CA ALA A 162 3.63 -4.01 -5.83
C ALA A 162 4.09 -2.69 -6.50
N PRO A 163 4.87 -2.69 -7.59
CA PRO A 163 5.23 -1.47 -8.31
C PRO A 163 4.03 -0.69 -8.89
N TYR A 164 2.90 -1.35 -9.15
CA TYR A 164 1.72 -0.73 -9.77
C TYR A 164 0.96 0.24 -8.85
N HIS A 165 1.35 0.44 -7.58
CA HIS A 165 0.76 1.51 -6.77
C HIS A 165 1.18 2.91 -7.27
N SER A 166 2.38 3.03 -7.86
CA SER A 166 2.96 4.30 -8.33
C SER A 166 2.93 4.39 -9.87
N ASN A 167 2.58 5.55 -10.44
CA ASN A 167 2.90 5.92 -11.85
C ASN A 167 3.39 7.40 -11.90
N GLY A 168 3.98 7.88 -10.81
CA GLY A 168 4.32 9.29 -10.68
C GLY A 168 3.10 10.22 -10.61
N PRO A 169 3.30 11.54 -10.76
CA PRO A 169 2.26 12.54 -10.62
C PRO A 169 1.31 12.54 -11.83
N GLY A 170 0.02 12.84 -11.58
CA GLY A 170 -0.97 13.06 -12.64
C GLY A 170 -2.29 12.34 -12.42
N ILE A 171 -3.11 12.31 -13.48
CA ILE A 171 -4.41 11.64 -13.46
C ILE A 171 -4.20 10.13 -13.27
N ILE A 172 -4.98 9.54 -12.36
CA ILE A 172 -4.99 8.09 -12.15
C ILE A 172 -5.44 7.42 -13.44
N LYS A 173 -4.50 6.73 -14.11
CA LYS A 173 -4.80 5.92 -15.29
C LYS A 173 -5.12 4.51 -14.82
N ILE A 174 -6.35 4.07 -15.08
CA ILE A 174 -6.74 2.68 -14.91
C ILE A 174 -6.34 1.92 -16.17
N ASP A 175 -5.45 0.96 -16.02
CA ASP A 175 -5.10 0.04 -17.11
C ASP A 175 -6.03 -1.18 -17.05
N SER A 176 -6.95 -1.26 -17.99
CA SER A 176 -7.90 -2.38 -18.09
C SER A 176 -7.25 -3.71 -18.51
N LYS A 177 -5.98 -3.68 -18.93
CA LYS A 177 -5.20 -4.89 -19.25
C LYS A 177 -4.51 -5.47 -18.03
N CYS A 178 -4.40 -4.69 -16.95
CA CYS A 178 -3.80 -5.12 -15.70
C CYS A 178 -4.84 -5.80 -14.81
N GLN A 179 -4.37 -6.64 -13.89
CA GLN A 179 -5.21 -7.28 -12.89
C GLN A 179 -5.90 -6.19 -12.03
N PRO A 180 -7.24 -6.21 -11.85
CA PRO A 180 -7.94 -5.15 -11.11
C PRO A 180 -7.40 -4.90 -9.70
N GLU A 181 -6.95 -5.94 -9.00
CA GLU A 181 -6.33 -5.86 -7.67
C GLU A 181 -5.10 -4.92 -7.65
N TYR A 182 -4.32 -4.88 -8.74
CA TYR A 182 -3.16 -3.99 -8.86
C TYR A 182 -3.59 -2.53 -9.03
N MET A 183 -4.76 -2.31 -9.63
CA MET A 183 -5.35 -0.96 -9.75
C MET A 183 -6.02 -0.51 -8.45
N VAL A 184 -6.55 -1.45 -7.66
CA VAL A 184 -7.15 -1.15 -6.35
C VAL A 184 -6.12 -0.52 -5.40
N ILE A 185 -4.92 -1.07 -5.30
CA ILE A 185 -3.89 -0.51 -4.41
C ILE A 185 -3.50 0.93 -4.77
N ARG A 186 -3.47 1.24 -6.08
CA ARG A 186 -3.17 2.59 -6.58
C ARG A 186 -4.24 3.59 -6.16
N LEU A 187 -5.52 3.19 -6.27
CA LEU A 187 -6.64 4.02 -5.83
C LEU A 187 -6.62 4.18 -4.31
N ALA A 188 -6.41 3.08 -3.58
CA ALA A 188 -6.37 3.08 -2.12
C ALA A 188 -5.26 3.97 -1.57
N ASP A 189 -4.07 3.96 -2.15
CA ASP A 189 -2.96 4.84 -1.77
C ASP A 189 -3.37 6.32 -1.86
N LYS A 190 -4.01 6.73 -2.97
CA LYS A 190 -4.47 8.12 -3.14
C LYS A 190 -5.64 8.49 -2.22
N PHE A 191 -6.54 7.56 -1.95
CA PHE A 191 -7.65 7.78 -1.02
C PHE A 191 -7.21 7.83 0.44
N ALA A 192 -6.13 7.14 0.82
CA ALA A 192 -5.53 7.27 2.15
C ALA A 192 -4.76 8.58 2.27
N TYR A 193 -3.93 8.88 1.27
CA TYR A 193 -3.01 10.01 1.26
C TYR A 193 -3.71 11.36 1.48
N LEU A 194 -4.68 11.72 0.62
CA LEU A 194 -5.22 13.08 0.59
C LEU A 194 -5.93 13.50 1.88
N PRO A 195 -6.88 12.71 2.43
CA PRO A 195 -7.54 13.09 3.67
C PRO A 195 -6.60 13.10 4.87
N SER A 196 -5.73 12.09 4.99
CA SER A 196 -4.79 11.96 6.10
C SER A 196 -3.81 13.13 6.16
N ASP A 197 -3.27 13.56 5.02
CA ASP A 197 -2.37 14.72 4.95
C ASP A 197 -3.04 16.03 5.33
N VAL A 198 -4.28 16.24 4.87
CA VAL A 198 -5.07 17.44 5.22
C VAL A 198 -5.33 17.49 6.72
N ASN A 199 -5.70 16.35 7.33
CA ASN A 199 -5.92 16.26 8.77
C ASN A 199 -4.63 16.54 9.56
N ASP A 200 -3.51 15.94 9.16
CA ASP A 200 -2.24 16.14 9.85
C ASP A 200 -1.76 17.60 9.68
N ALA A 201 -1.98 18.23 8.53
CA ALA A 201 -1.66 19.63 8.29
C ALA A 201 -2.51 20.59 9.14
N LEU A 202 -3.81 20.32 9.31
CA LEU A 202 -4.68 21.05 10.23
C LEU A 202 -4.20 20.89 11.68
N ARG A 203 -3.92 19.66 12.10
CA ARG A 203 -3.45 19.33 13.46
C ARG A 203 -2.13 20.00 13.81
N MET A 204 -1.24 20.16 12.83
CA MET A 204 0.03 20.87 12.98
C MET A 204 -0.09 22.39 12.83
N GLY A 205 -1.25 22.91 12.45
CA GLY A 205 -1.49 24.34 12.24
C GLY A 205 -0.82 24.91 10.98
N TYR A 206 -0.47 24.06 10.01
CA TYR A 206 0.07 24.51 8.72
C TYR A 206 -0.99 25.10 7.80
N ILE A 207 -2.24 24.66 7.96
CA ILE A 207 -3.41 25.17 7.27
C ILE A 207 -4.55 25.33 8.28
N LYS A 208 -5.49 26.22 7.99
CA LYS A 208 -6.73 26.39 8.71
C LYS A 208 -7.89 25.79 7.92
N PHE A 209 -8.97 25.47 8.63
CA PHE A 209 -10.15 24.85 8.02
C PHE A 209 -10.78 25.71 6.92
N ASP A 210 -10.77 27.03 7.08
CA ASP A 210 -11.28 28.00 6.10
C ASP A 210 -10.41 28.14 4.84
N GLU A 211 -9.17 27.64 4.89
CA GLU A 211 -8.25 27.60 3.74
C GLU A 211 -8.43 26.35 2.87
N ILE A 212 -9.22 25.36 3.34
CA ILE A 212 -9.45 24.11 2.61
C ILE A 212 -10.43 24.35 1.44
N PRO A 213 -10.06 23.97 0.21
CA PRO A 213 -10.97 24.07 -0.94
C PRO A 213 -12.25 23.28 -0.69
N LYS A 214 -13.42 23.87 -1.02
CA LYS A 214 -14.74 23.22 -0.82
C LYS A 214 -14.84 21.81 -1.42
N MET A 215 -14.08 21.54 -2.49
CA MET A 215 -14.02 20.21 -3.10
C MET A 215 -13.46 19.16 -2.14
N VAL A 216 -12.51 19.51 -1.27
CA VAL A 216 -11.90 18.59 -0.29
C VAL A 216 -12.87 18.30 0.87
N LEU A 217 -13.78 19.23 1.20
CA LEU A 217 -14.80 19.02 2.23
C LEU A 217 -15.76 17.85 1.93
N CYS A 218 -15.83 17.39 0.67
CA CYS A 218 -16.57 16.17 0.34
C CYS A 218 -16.04 14.91 1.05
N LEU A 219 -14.82 14.98 1.61
CA LEU A 219 -14.17 13.91 2.36
C LEU A 219 -14.63 13.85 3.84
N GLY A 220 -15.50 14.78 4.27
CA GLY A 220 -16.09 14.84 5.61
C GLY A 220 -15.50 15.94 6.50
N ASP A 221 -16.28 16.35 7.51
CA ASP A 221 -15.94 17.48 8.40
C ASP A 221 -14.92 17.12 9.49
N ASN A 222 -14.82 15.84 9.87
CA ASN A 222 -13.96 15.37 10.96
C ASN A 222 -13.61 13.88 10.80
N GLN A 223 -12.43 13.57 10.26
CA GLN A 223 -12.01 12.18 10.10
C GLN A 223 -11.44 11.55 11.38
N ARG A 224 -12.16 11.71 12.50
CA ARG A 224 -11.84 11.25 13.87
C ARG A 224 -10.94 12.21 14.66
N GLU A 225 -11.45 13.42 14.91
CA GLU A 225 -11.10 14.20 16.11
C GLU A 225 -12.08 13.90 17.24
#